data_AF-A0A832ISX4-F1
#
_entry.id   AF-A0A832ISX4-F1
#
_cell.length_a   1.000
_cell.length_b   1.000
_cell.length_c   1.000
_cell.angle_alpha   90.00
_cell.angle_beta   90.00
_cell.angle_gamma   90.00
#
_symmetry.space_group_name_H-M   'P 1'
#
loop_
_entity.id
_entity.type
_entity.pdbx_description
1 polymer ?
#
loop_
_entity_poly.entity_id
_entity_poly.type
_entity_poly.pdbx_seq_one_letter_code
_entity_poly.pdbx_strand_id
1 'polypeptide(L)' 'MSELLENITVEPFLLSFKLAGLTTLILFVLSVPLAWYLSQTKSRLKPYLEAVTALPLVLPP' A
#
# COMPACT_ATOMS: atom_id res chain seq x y z
N MET A 1 0.88 -4.05 35.60
CA MET A 1 0.07 -3.37 34.57
C MET A 1 0.70 -2.06 34.12
N SER A 2 1.26 -1.24 35.02
CA SER A 2 2.01 -0.02 34.72
C SER A 2 3.37 -0.25 34.02
N GLU A 3 4.13 -1.29 34.41
CA GLU A 3 5.42 -1.63 33.76
C GLU A 3 5.28 -2.12 32.31
N LEU A 4 4.10 -2.61 31.91
CA LEU A 4 3.81 -2.98 30.53
C LEU A 4 3.60 -1.75 29.64
N LEU A 5 3.05 -0.66 30.20
CA LEU A 5 2.83 0.59 29.47
C LEU A 5 4.12 1.39 29.30
N GLU A 6 5.06 1.28 30.25
CA GLU A 6 6.38 1.94 30.18
C GLU A 6 7.31 1.28 29.15
N ASN A 7 7.13 -0.02 28.86
CA ASN A 7 7.82 -0.72 27.78
C ASN A 7 7.24 -0.45 26.38
N ILE A 8 6.08 0.19 26.27
CA ILE A 8 5.53 0.59 24.97
C ILE A 8 6.25 1.88 24.55
N THR A 9 7.43 1.73 23.96
CA THR A 9 8.12 2.82 23.27
C THR A 9 7.19 3.35 22.19
N VAL A 10 6.79 4.63 22.27
CA VAL A 10 5.87 5.27 21.31
C VAL A 10 6.56 5.53 19.96
N GLU A 11 7.90 5.50 19.92
CA GLU A 11 8.72 5.68 18.70
C GLU A 11 8.30 4.80 17.51
N PRO A 12 8.20 3.46 17.61
CA PRO A 12 7.78 2.60 16.49
C PRO A 12 6.40 2.93 15.94
N PHE A 13 5.47 3.39 16.79
CA PHE A 13 4.13 3.79 16.34
C PHE A 13 4.21 5.05 15.49
N LEU A 14 4.95 6.07 15.95
CA LEU A 14 5.11 7.32 15.23
C LEU A 14 5.83 7.10 13.87
N LEU A 15 6.86 6.25 13.85
CA LEU A 15 7.58 5.86 12.65
C LEU A 15 6.68 5.10 11.66
N SER A 16 5.88 4.16 12.14
CA SER A 16 4.95 3.40 11.31
C SER A 16 3.88 4.30 10.69
N PHE A 17 3.33 5.24 11.46
CA PHE A 17 2.34 6.19 10.96
C PHE A 17 2.91 7.12 9.88
N LYS A 18 4.13 7.62 10.12
CA LYS A 18 4.86 8.43 9.13
C LYS A 18 5.12 7.65 7.85
N LEU A 19 5.59 6.41 7.95
CA LEU A 19 5.87 5.56 6.81
C LEU A 19 4.60 5.23 6.04
N ALA A 20 3.55 4.76 6.74
CA ALA A 20 2.26 4.42 6.14
C ALA A 20 1.60 5.63 5.47
N GLY A 21 1.67 6.82 6.10
CA GLY A 21 1.17 8.06 5.52
C GLY A 21 1.91 8.42 4.24
N LEU A 22 3.24 8.39 4.25
CA LEU A 22 4.06 8.71 3.08
C LEU A 22 3.86 7.71 1.94
N THR A 23 3.87 6.40 2.24
CA THR A 23 3.68 5.35 1.22
C THR A 23 2.30 5.41 0.62
N THR A 24 1.26 5.63 1.44
CA THR A 24 -0.11 5.83 0.96
C THR A 24 -0.20 7.02 0.02
N LEU A 25 0.42 8.16 0.38
CA LEU A 25 0.36 9.37 -0.44
C LEU A 25 1.06 9.17 -1.79
N ILE A 26 2.23 8.51 -1.79
CA ILE A 26 2.94 8.16 -3.03
C ILE A 26 2.09 7.22 -3.90
N LEU A 27 1.58 6.12 -3.32
CA LEU A 27 0.74 5.17 -4.03
C LEU A 27 -0.56 5.80 -4.51
N PHE A 28 -1.15 6.72 -3.76
CA PHE A 28 -2.37 7.40 -4.16
C PHE A 28 -2.13 8.22 -5.44
N VAL A 29 -1.04 8.99 -5.49
CA VAL A 29 -0.69 9.80 -6.66
C VAL A 29 -0.34 8.94 -7.88
N LEU A 30 0.28 7.78 -7.69
CA LEU A 30 0.70 6.91 -8.81
C LEU A 30 -0.39 5.93 -9.24
N SER A 31 -1.05 5.27 -8.29
CA SER A 31 -2.01 4.18 -8.55
C SER A 31 -3.35 4.69 -9.04
N VAL A 32 -3.82 5.87 -8.62
CA VAL A 32 -5.09 6.45 -9.10
C VAL A 32 -5.07 6.73 -10.60
N PRO A 33 -4.08 7.46 -11.18
CA PRO A 33 -4.02 7.66 -12.62
C PRO A 33 -3.75 6.36 -13.38
N LEU A 34 -2.96 5.43 -12.81
CA LEU A 34 -2.72 4.11 -13.39
C LEU A 34 -4.01 3.30 -13.50
N ALA A 35 -4.84 3.29 -12.44
CA ALA A 35 -6.12 2.60 -12.41
C ALA A 35 -7.11 3.21 -13.41
N TRP A 36 -7.16 4.54 -13.52
CA TRP A 36 -7.98 5.22 -14.52
C TRP A 36 -7.55 4.86 -15.95
N TYR A 37 -6.25 4.85 -16.24
CA TYR A 37 -5.70 4.46 -17.54
C TYR A 37 -6.02 3.00 -17.89
N LEU A 38 -5.90 2.08 -16.93
CA LEU A 38 -6.24 0.66 -17.08
C LEU A 38 -7.75 0.43 -17.30
N SER A 39 -8.59 1.22 -16.65
CA SER A 39 -10.04 1.17 -16.82
C SER A 39 -10.44 1.52 -18.26
N GLN A 40 -9.79 2.54 -18.84
CA GLN A 40 -10.13 3.03 -20.18
C GLN A 40 -9.50 2.22 -21.33
N THR A 41 -8.41 1.50 -21.09
CA THR A 41 -7.61 0.84 -22.14
C THR A 41 -8.14 -0.57 -22.48
N LYS A 42 -8.22 -0.91 -23.79
CA LYS A 42 -8.56 -2.27 -24.32
C LYS A 42 -7.35 -3.08 -24.80
N SER A 43 -6.13 -2.66 -24.46
CA SER A 43 -4.88 -3.30 -24.91
C SER A 43 -4.70 -4.72 -24.36
N ARG A 44 -4.01 -5.60 -25.12
CA ARG A 44 -3.67 -6.98 -24.71
C ARG A 44 -2.71 -7.05 -23.51
N LEU A 45 -2.08 -5.95 -23.11
CA LEU A 45 -1.23 -5.85 -21.92
C LEU A 45 -2.02 -5.66 -20.62
N LYS A 46 -3.31 -5.33 -20.69
CA LYS A 46 -4.17 -5.11 -19.52
C LYS A 46 -4.20 -6.29 -18.53
N PRO A 47 -4.34 -7.56 -18.95
CA PRO A 47 -4.38 -8.69 -18.03
C PRO A 47 -3.08 -8.90 -17.24
N TYR A 48 -1.93 -8.56 -17.84
CA TYR A 48 -0.63 -8.66 -17.16
C TYR A 48 -0.51 -7.63 -16.04
N LEU A 49 -0.91 -6.39 -16.31
CA LEU A 49 -0.88 -5.32 -15.32
C LEU A 49 -1.86 -5.60 -14.16
N GLU A 50 -3.07 -6.07 -14.48
CA GLU A 50 -4.04 -6.50 -13.46
C GLU A 50 -3.47 -7.62 -12.59
N ALA A 51 -2.85 -8.64 -13.19
CA ALA A 51 -2.21 -9.74 -12.46
C ALA A 51 -1.08 -9.25 -11.54
N VAL A 52 -0.19 -8.37 -12.01
CA VAL A 52 0.89 -7.82 -11.16
C VAL A 52 0.34 -7.02 -9.98
N THR A 53 -0.73 -6.24 -10.19
CA THR A 53 -1.35 -5.47 -9.10
C THR A 53 -2.13 -6.34 -8.11
N ALA A 54 -2.70 -7.46 -8.55
CA ALA A 54 -3.45 -8.39 -7.70
C ALA A 54 -2.56 -9.45 -7.04
N LEU A 55 -1.35 -9.69 -7.56
CA LEU A 55 -0.41 -10.70 -7.05
C LEU A 55 -0.15 -10.58 -5.54
N PRO A 56 0.13 -9.39 -4.97
CA PRO A 56 0.40 -9.27 -3.53
C PRO A 56 -0.80 -9.66 -2.66
N LEU A 57 -2.01 -9.56 -3.20
CA LEU A 57 -3.25 -9.90 -2.48
C LEU A 57 -3.52 -11.40 -2.47
N VAL A 58 -3.12 -12.11 -3.54
CA VAL A 58 -3.36 -13.57 -3.68
C VAL A 58 -2.22 -14.40 -3.10
N LEU A 59 -1.04 -13.81 -2.91
CA LEU A 59 0.05 -14.47 -2.19
C LEU A 59 -0.30 -14.53 -0.69
N PRO A 60 -0.19 -15.71 -0.05
CA PRO A 60 -0.33 -15.80 1.39
C PRO A 60 0.73 -14.91 2.06
N PRO A 61 0.35 -14.12 3.07
CA PRO A 61 1.18 -13.10 3.70
C PRO A 61 2.39 -13.67 4.45
#